data_AF-A0ABD6F2N7-F1
#
_entry.id   AF-A0ABD6F2N7-F1
#
_cell.length_a   1.000
_cell.length_b   1.000
_cell.length_c   1.000
_cell.angle_alpha   90.00
_cell.angle_beta   90.00
_cell.angle_gamma   90.00
#
_symmetry.space_group_name_H-M   'P 1'
#
loop_
_entity.id
_entity.type
_entity.pdbx_description
1 polymer ?
#
loop_
_entity_poly.entity_id
_entity_poly.type
_entity_poly.pdbx_seq_one_letter_code
_entity_poly.pdbx_strand_id
1 'polypeptide(L)'
;MKCLSIIAVVVAFFSALRFPVFSSGNVNFLFKDNEAHQLTEIKLTRRTRIGILDSLERFRSTALTAEATFKDTDRRTDLDRWYVQLLSSLKEGIERAALSQHSKSPPSVVRFENYHRLYSVLSELKIECLSGQRKEAKAIYEENMQAYVKESMGKPLEKIHSFFEAIEDAIDHGFKPEEIAFQQQFSRAELKKVISMYPGKEVKKGLEQLYKKVEKHLIEDSPLVQVVWRHMQDEFLRELKHYDELIGQCYPNSRITLEVSIQDVLSYFSQFAQEH
;
A
#
# COMPACT_ATOMS: atom_id res chain seq x y z
N MET A 1 -16.55 -10.23 55.90
CA MET A 1 -17.27 -9.42 54.87
C MET A 1 -16.76 -7.97 54.85
N LYS A 2 -15.52 -7.71 54.43
CA LYS A 2 -14.98 -6.33 54.27
C LYS A 2 -14.04 -6.17 53.05
N CYS A 3 -14.23 -6.97 52.00
CA CYS A 3 -13.44 -6.84 50.75
C CYS A 3 -14.25 -6.36 49.52
N LEU A 4 -15.57 -6.17 49.65
CA LEU A 4 -16.43 -5.76 48.52
C LEU A 4 -16.51 -4.23 48.32
N SER A 5 -16.09 -3.43 49.30
CA SER A 5 -16.26 -1.97 49.25
C SER A 5 -15.12 -1.22 48.55
N ILE A 6 -13.94 -1.83 48.38
CA ILE A 6 -12.80 -1.17 47.70
C ILE A 6 -12.89 -1.34 46.18
N ILE A 7 -13.37 -2.49 45.70
CA ILE A 7 -13.55 -2.75 44.26
C ILE A 7 -14.66 -1.85 43.68
N ALA A 8 -15.77 -1.66 44.40
CA ALA A 8 -16.85 -0.79 43.97
C ALA A 8 -16.42 0.69 43.87
N VAL A 9 -15.55 1.15 44.77
CA VAL A 9 -15.04 2.52 44.75
C VAL A 9 -13.99 2.70 43.65
N VAL A 10 -13.13 1.71 43.39
CA VAL A 10 -12.14 1.78 42.29
C VAL A 10 -12.83 1.74 40.91
N VAL A 11 -13.88 0.94 40.74
CA VAL A 11 -14.68 0.92 39.50
C VAL A 11 -15.46 2.23 39.33
N ALA A 12 -16.02 2.80 40.40
CA ALA A 12 -16.69 4.10 40.35
C ALA A 12 -15.70 5.26 40.06
N PHE A 13 -14.50 5.23 40.63
CA PHE A 13 -13.48 6.27 40.39
C PHE A 13 -12.92 6.25 38.96
N PHE A 14 -12.80 5.07 38.34
CA PHE A 14 -12.43 4.96 36.92
C PHE A 14 -13.57 5.35 35.98
N SER A 15 -14.83 5.18 36.39
CA SER A 15 -15.99 5.63 35.61
C SER A 15 -16.19 7.15 35.61
N ALA A 16 -15.79 7.84 36.67
CA ALA A 16 -16.06 9.28 36.86
C ALA A 16 -15.07 10.23 36.16
N LEU A 17 -13.88 9.76 35.73
CA LEU A 17 -12.81 10.63 35.20
C LEU A 17 -12.41 10.39 33.73
N ARG A 18 -13.11 9.52 32.98
CA ARG A 18 -12.85 9.45 31.52
C ARG A 18 -14.00 9.08 30.58
N PHE A 19 -15.18 8.66 31.04
CA PHE A 19 -16.28 8.36 30.11
C PHE A 19 -17.68 8.60 30.72
N PRO A 20 -18.24 9.81 30.58
CA PRO A 20 -19.67 10.05 30.78
C PRO A 20 -20.51 9.81 29.49
N VAL A 21 -19.95 9.10 28.51
CA VAL A 21 -20.33 9.19 27.09
C VAL A 21 -21.55 8.35 26.71
N PHE A 22 -21.69 7.17 27.28
CA PHE A 22 -22.81 6.26 27.01
C PHE A 22 -23.72 6.17 28.23
N SER A 23 -24.24 7.32 28.66
CA SER A 23 -25.29 7.37 29.68
C SER A 23 -26.65 7.24 29.00
N SER A 24 -27.39 6.17 29.31
CA SER A 24 -28.82 6.03 29.01
C SER A 24 -29.20 5.92 27.52
N GLY A 25 -28.53 5.05 26.75
CA GLY A 25 -29.01 4.62 25.43
C GLY A 25 -29.02 5.69 24.32
N ASN A 26 -28.44 6.86 24.56
CA ASN A 26 -28.26 7.91 23.57
C ASN A 26 -26.78 8.25 23.40
N VAL A 27 -26.27 8.13 22.19
CA VAL A 27 -24.99 8.75 21.82
C VAL A 27 -25.25 10.25 21.66
N ASN A 28 -24.79 11.07 22.60
CA ASN A 28 -24.96 12.52 22.56
C ASN A 28 -24.41 13.10 21.24
N PHE A 29 -25.17 13.96 20.57
CA PHE A 29 -24.78 14.59 19.30
C PHE A 29 -23.41 15.30 19.41
N LEU A 30 -23.16 16.00 20.52
CA LEU A 30 -21.88 16.64 20.80
C LEU A 30 -20.72 15.64 20.90
N PHE A 31 -20.98 14.42 21.37
CA PHE A 31 -19.99 13.36 21.40
C PHE A 31 -19.73 12.80 20.00
N LYS A 32 -20.78 12.61 19.18
CA LYS A 32 -20.63 12.17 17.79
C LYS A 32 -19.74 13.12 17.00
N ASP A 33 -19.99 14.42 17.11
CA ASP A 33 -19.23 15.45 16.42
C ASP A 33 -17.79 15.55 16.95
N ASN A 34 -17.60 15.44 18.27
CA ASN A 34 -16.27 15.45 18.88
C ASN A 34 -15.42 14.23 18.48
N GLU A 35 -16.00 13.03 18.44
CA GLU A 35 -15.29 11.83 17.97
C GLU A 35 -14.97 11.93 16.48
N ALA A 36 -15.92 12.34 15.64
CA ALA A 36 -15.69 12.56 14.22
C ALA A 36 -14.56 13.59 13.98
N HIS A 37 -14.55 14.66 14.77
CA HIS A 37 -13.50 15.67 14.71
C HIS A 37 -12.13 15.11 15.12
N GLN A 38 -12.07 14.30 16.17
CA GLN A 38 -10.81 13.68 16.61
C GLN A 38 -10.28 12.65 15.61
N LEU A 39 -11.16 11.95 14.88
CA LEU A 39 -10.75 11.00 13.84
C LEU A 39 -10.21 11.68 12.57
N THR A 40 -10.66 12.91 12.29
CA THR A 40 -10.17 13.74 11.17
C THR A 40 -8.92 14.56 11.52
N GLU A 41 -8.64 14.75 12.81
CA GLU A 41 -7.60 15.66 13.25
C GLU A 41 -6.19 15.08 12.98
N ILE A 42 -5.46 15.74 12.08
CA ILE A 42 -4.06 15.44 11.79
C ILE A 42 -3.20 16.63 12.22
N LYS A 43 -2.46 16.47 13.32
CA LYS A 43 -1.54 17.48 13.87
C LYS A 43 -0.10 17.15 13.48
N LEU A 44 0.33 17.65 12.33
CA LEU A 44 1.73 17.56 11.90
C LEU A 44 2.36 18.95 11.93
N THR A 45 3.28 19.16 12.87
CA THR A 45 3.97 20.45 13.06
C THR A 45 5.38 20.46 12.46
N ARG A 46 5.91 19.30 12.08
CA ARG A 46 7.25 19.12 11.54
C ARG A 46 7.25 18.08 10.42
N ARG A 47 8.20 18.20 9.50
CA ARG A 47 8.33 17.26 8.39
C ARG A 47 8.75 15.87 8.90
N THR A 48 7.89 14.88 8.81
CA THR A 48 8.10 13.55 9.39
C THR A 48 7.59 12.44 8.48
N ARG A 49 8.11 11.22 8.68
CA ARG A 49 7.46 10.01 8.16
C ARG A 49 6.12 9.85 8.86
N ILE A 50 5.05 9.67 8.10
CA ILE A 50 3.71 9.47 8.67
C ILE A 50 3.51 7.97 8.78
N GLY A 51 3.28 7.49 10.00
CA GLY A 51 2.97 6.09 10.23
C GLY A 51 1.48 5.79 10.28
N ILE A 52 1.15 4.67 10.93
CA ILE A 52 -0.23 4.31 11.21
C ILE A 52 -0.86 5.36 12.13
N LEU A 53 -2.00 5.92 11.72
CA LEU A 53 -2.67 6.97 12.47
C LEU A 53 -3.34 6.43 13.74
N ASP A 54 -3.13 7.11 14.87
CA ASP A 54 -3.75 6.77 16.16
C ASP A 54 -5.28 6.78 16.12
N SER A 55 -5.87 7.54 15.18
CA SER A 55 -7.31 7.57 14.93
C SER A 55 -7.88 6.18 14.58
N LEU A 56 -7.07 5.29 14.00
CA LEU A 56 -7.47 3.91 13.71
C LEU A 56 -7.67 3.09 14.99
N GLU A 57 -6.75 3.20 15.96
CA GLU A 57 -6.88 2.49 17.24
C GLU A 57 -7.96 3.12 18.11
N ARG A 58 -8.12 4.45 18.05
CA ARG A 58 -9.24 5.14 18.68
C ARG A 58 -10.58 4.65 18.15
N PHE A 59 -10.75 4.57 16.82
CA PHE A 59 -11.96 4.03 16.21
C PHE A 59 -12.23 2.61 16.70
N ARG A 60 -11.21 1.74 16.74
CA ARG A 60 -11.34 0.36 17.25
C ARG A 60 -11.83 0.32 18.70
N SER A 61 -11.21 1.10 19.58
CA SER A 61 -11.59 1.17 21.00
C SER A 61 -13.02 1.70 21.19
N THR A 62 -13.38 2.75 20.46
CA THR A 62 -14.74 3.31 20.45
C THR A 62 -15.75 2.28 19.94
N ALA A 63 -15.43 1.54 18.86
CA ALA A 63 -16.30 0.52 18.30
C ALA A 63 -16.54 -0.64 19.28
N LEU A 64 -15.50 -1.16 19.94
CA LEU A 64 -15.63 -2.21 20.95
C LEU A 64 -16.52 -1.77 22.12
N THR A 65 -16.32 -0.54 22.60
CA THR A 65 -17.13 0.01 23.69
C THR A 65 -18.58 0.19 23.28
N ALA A 66 -18.82 0.71 22.07
CA ALA A 66 -20.17 0.90 21.54
C ALA A 66 -20.89 -0.44 21.33
N GLU A 67 -20.26 -1.43 20.71
CA GLU A 67 -20.83 -2.77 20.53
C GLU A 67 -21.18 -3.43 21.88
N ALA A 68 -20.33 -3.28 22.90
CA ALA A 68 -20.62 -3.80 24.24
C ALA A 68 -21.80 -3.07 24.92
N THR A 69 -21.93 -1.77 24.70
CA THR A 69 -22.94 -0.94 25.37
C THR A 69 -24.32 -1.06 24.73
N PHE A 70 -24.39 -1.17 23.40
CA PHE A 70 -25.65 -1.19 22.65
C PHE A 70 -26.16 -2.59 22.30
N LYS A 71 -25.46 -3.64 22.71
CA LYS A 71 -25.76 -5.04 22.39
C LYS A 71 -27.22 -5.43 22.62
N ASP A 72 -27.80 -4.99 23.74
CA ASP A 72 -29.16 -5.35 24.18
C ASP A 72 -30.14 -4.18 24.03
N THR A 73 -29.93 -3.30 23.06
CA THR A 73 -30.75 -2.10 22.83
C THR A 73 -31.37 -2.09 21.44
N ASP A 74 -32.52 -1.42 21.29
CA ASP A 74 -33.20 -1.24 20.00
C ASP A 74 -32.57 -0.13 19.12
N ARG A 75 -31.33 0.29 19.40
CA ARG A 75 -30.67 1.43 18.75
C ARG A 75 -29.68 1.03 17.65
N ARG A 76 -29.71 -0.22 17.16
CA ARG A 76 -28.79 -0.74 16.13
C ARG A 76 -28.71 0.16 14.88
N THR A 77 -29.86 0.61 14.35
CA THR A 77 -29.92 1.46 13.17
C THR A 77 -29.20 2.81 13.35
N ASP A 78 -29.28 3.41 14.54
CA ASP A 78 -28.60 4.67 14.83
C ASP A 78 -27.08 4.48 14.98
N LEU A 79 -26.68 3.35 15.56
CA LEU A 79 -25.28 2.95 15.71
C LEU A 79 -24.65 2.68 14.34
N ASP A 80 -25.35 1.97 13.46
CA ASP A 80 -24.89 1.70 12.08
C ASP A 80 -24.67 2.99 11.29
N ARG A 81 -25.63 3.93 11.36
CA ARG A 81 -25.49 5.24 10.71
C ARG A 81 -24.28 6.01 11.25
N TRP A 82 -24.04 5.94 12.55
CA TRP A 82 -22.90 6.61 13.17
C TRP A 82 -21.57 5.98 12.76
N TYR A 83 -21.48 4.65 12.65
CA TYR A 83 -20.27 3.99 12.15
C TYR A 83 -19.88 4.43 10.73
N VAL A 84 -20.86 4.58 9.84
CA VAL A 84 -20.62 5.08 8.48
C VAL A 84 -20.02 6.49 8.53
N GLN A 85 -20.54 7.37 9.40
CA GLN A 85 -20.01 8.72 9.57
C GLN A 85 -18.58 8.72 10.14
N LEU A 86 -18.31 7.92 11.19
CA LEU A 86 -16.97 7.80 11.77
C LEU A 86 -15.95 7.30 10.75
N LEU A 87 -16.31 6.32 9.91
CA LEU A 87 -15.42 5.84 8.86
C LEU A 87 -15.18 6.90 7.77
N SER A 88 -16.17 7.72 7.43
CA SER A 88 -15.96 8.85 6.52
C SER A 88 -14.91 9.81 7.09
N SER A 89 -15.06 10.21 8.36
CA SER A 89 -14.11 11.08 9.05
C SER A 89 -12.71 10.46 9.14
N LEU A 90 -12.63 9.15 9.38
CA LEU A 90 -11.36 8.44 9.43
C LEU A 90 -10.65 8.44 8.07
N LYS A 91 -11.38 8.18 6.98
CA LYS A 91 -10.84 8.25 5.62
C LYS A 91 -10.37 9.65 5.26
N GLU A 92 -11.11 10.68 5.64
CA GLU A 92 -10.69 12.08 5.49
C GLU A 92 -9.41 12.37 6.29
N GLY A 93 -9.27 11.82 7.49
CA GLY A 93 -8.04 11.91 8.28
C GLY A 93 -6.83 11.28 7.55
N ILE A 94 -7.01 10.07 7.00
CA ILE A 94 -5.98 9.40 6.19
C ILE A 94 -5.59 10.26 4.99
N GLU A 95 -6.56 10.83 4.28
CA GLU A 95 -6.30 11.64 3.09
C GLU A 95 -5.59 12.95 3.43
N ARG A 96 -5.99 13.63 4.51
CA ARG A 96 -5.28 14.82 5.02
C ARG A 96 -3.83 14.51 5.39
N ALA A 97 -3.59 13.35 5.98
CA ALA A 97 -2.24 12.90 6.30
C ALA A 97 -1.42 12.63 5.02
N ALA A 98 -2.01 11.92 4.05
CA ALA A 98 -1.36 11.58 2.79
C ALA A 98 -0.99 12.82 1.96
N LEU A 99 -1.84 13.84 1.95
CA LEU A 99 -1.62 15.10 1.23
C LEU A 99 -0.86 16.16 2.04
N SER A 100 -0.45 15.85 3.27
CA SER A 100 0.24 16.80 4.12
C SER A 100 1.59 17.21 3.53
N GLN A 101 1.82 18.51 3.39
CA GLN A 101 3.12 19.09 3.02
C GLN A 101 4.24 18.71 4.02
N HIS A 102 3.87 18.27 5.23
CA HIS A 102 4.79 17.83 6.26
C HIS A 102 5.10 16.32 6.17
N SER A 103 4.56 15.59 5.19
CA SER A 103 4.93 14.19 4.98
C SER A 103 6.33 14.06 4.35
N LYS A 104 7.10 13.08 4.84
CA LYS A 104 8.29 12.55 4.16
C LYS A 104 7.99 11.32 3.32
N SER A 105 6.85 10.66 3.58
CA SER A 105 6.42 9.48 2.84
C SER A 105 5.60 9.89 1.61
N PRO A 106 5.71 9.17 0.49
CA PRO A 106 4.80 9.36 -0.64
C PRO A 106 3.33 9.21 -0.22
N PRO A 107 2.39 9.97 -0.82
CA PRO A 107 0.96 9.86 -0.48
C PRO A 107 0.40 8.44 -0.63
N SER A 108 0.84 7.71 -1.65
CA SER A 108 0.47 6.30 -1.88
C SER A 108 0.88 5.40 -0.72
N VAL A 109 2.05 5.62 -0.12
CA VAL A 109 2.53 4.88 1.06
C VAL A 109 1.67 5.16 2.28
N VAL A 110 1.41 6.44 2.56
CA VAL A 110 0.55 6.82 3.69
C VAL A 110 -0.83 6.17 3.55
N ARG A 111 -1.39 6.17 2.33
CA ARG A 111 -2.67 5.52 2.06
C ARG A 111 -2.60 4.02 2.26
N PHE A 112 -1.73 3.29 1.56
CA PHE A 112 -1.78 1.82 1.61
C PHE A 112 -1.45 1.27 3.01
N GLU A 113 -0.55 1.89 3.79
CA GLU A 113 -0.26 1.44 5.16
C GLU A 113 -1.46 1.63 6.08
N ASN A 114 -2.12 2.80 6.01
CA ASN A 114 -3.28 3.10 6.84
C ASN A 114 -4.54 2.34 6.41
N TYR A 115 -4.77 2.16 5.10
CA TYR A 115 -5.89 1.35 4.59
C TYR A 115 -5.70 -0.14 4.87
N HIS A 116 -4.47 -0.66 4.85
CA HIS A 116 -4.17 -2.01 5.30
C HIS A 116 -4.51 -2.20 6.79
N ARG A 117 -4.12 -1.24 7.65
CA ARG A 117 -4.52 -1.28 9.07
C ARG A 117 -6.03 -1.15 9.24
N LEU A 118 -6.69 -0.25 8.51
CA LEU A 118 -8.15 -0.09 8.56
C LEU A 118 -8.87 -1.38 8.17
N TYR A 119 -8.45 -2.02 7.07
CA TYR A 119 -8.97 -3.32 6.66
C TYR A 119 -8.80 -4.38 7.76
N SER A 120 -7.64 -4.40 8.43
CA SER A 120 -7.38 -5.32 9.54
C SER A 120 -8.33 -5.06 10.72
N VAL A 121 -8.46 -3.80 11.16
CA VAL A 121 -9.39 -3.41 12.24
C VAL A 121 -10.83 -3.79 11.92
N LEU A 122 -11.31 -3.52 10.70
CA LEU A 122 -12.67 -3.89 10.29
C LEU A 122 -12.86 -5.42 10.20
N SER A 123 -11.80 -6.15 9.85
CA SER A 123 -11.80 -7.62 9.81
C SER A 123 -11.81 -8.25 11.21
N GLU A 124 -11.20 -7.60 12.20
CA GLU A 124 -11.26 -7.97 13.61
C GLU A 124 -12.64 -7.70 14.22
N LEU A 125 -13.18 -6.49 14.00
CA LEU A 125 -14.46 -6.05 14.58
C LEU A 125 -15.67 -6.80 14.02
N LYS A 126 -15.64 -7.16 12.73
CA LYS A 126 -16.71 -7.93 12.04
C LYS A 126 -18.12 -7.33 12.17
N ILE A 127 -18.21 -6.01 12.28
CA ILE A 127 -19.50 -5.30 12.30
C ILE A 127 -20.17 -5.40 10.92
N GLU A 128 -21.38 -5.95 10.88
CA GLU A 128 -22.07 -6.32 9.64
C GLU A 128 -22.32 -5.13 8.71
N CYS A 129 -22.78 -4.00 9.27
CA CYS A 129 -23.07 -2.78 8.52
C CYS A 129 -21.82 -2.15 7.87
N LEU A 130 -20.61 -2.58 8.28
CA LEU A 130 -19.32 -2.10 7.77
C LEU A 130 -18.67 -3.06 6.76
N SER A 131 -19.36 -4.12 6.36
CA SER A 131 -18.83 -5.13 5.43
C SER A 131 -18.46 -4.55 4.05
N GLY A 132 -19.22 -3.56 3.56
CA GLY A 132 -18.92 -2.83 2.32
C GLY A 132 -17.64 -2.01 2.44
N GLN A 133 -17.53 -1.21 3.51
CA GLN A 133 -16.36 -0.36 3.78
C GLN A 133 -15.11 -1.18 4.03
N ARG A 134 -15.22 -2.40 4.57
CA ARG A 134 -14.10 -3.35 4.67
C ARG A 134 -13.59 -3.76 3.29
N LYS A 135 -14.48 -4.09 2.34
CA LYS A 135 -14.08 -4.43 0.96
C LYS A 135 -13.45 -3.24 0.26
N GLU A 136 -14.03 -2.06 0.42
CA GLU A 136 -13.50 -0.80 -0.11
C GLU A 136 -12.11 -0.49 0.44
N ALA A 137 -11.90 -0.62 1.75
CA ALA A 137 -10.60 -0.38 2.37
C ALA A 137 -9.51 -1.31 1.79
N LYS A 138 -9.86 -2.59 1.52
CA LYS A 138 -8.95 -3.53 0.86
C LYS A 138 -8.62 -3.07 -0.57
N ALA A 139 -9.61 -2.67 -1.36
CA ALA A 139 -9.41 -2.21 -2.73
C ALA A 139 -8.50 -0.96 -2.79
N ILE A 140 -8.75 0.03 -1.93
CA ILE A 140 -7.94 1.25 -1.87
C ILE A 140 -6.49 0.93 -1.44
N TYR A 141 -6.31 0.00 -0.50
CA TYR A 141 -4.99 -0.51 -0.13
C TYR A 141 -4.26 -1.12 -1.34
N GLU A 142 -4.89 -2.04 -2.06
CA GLU A 142 -4.30 -2.73 -3.20
C GLU A 142 -3.98 -1.75 -4.35
N GLU A 143 -4.90 -0.84 -4.67
CA GLU A 143 -4.72 0.18 -5.71
C GLU A 143 -3.54 1.11 -5.40
N ASN A 144 -3.45 1.65 -4.17
CA ASN A 144 -2.37 2.55 -3.80
C ASN A 144 -1.01 1.83 -3.72
N MET A 145 -1.01 0.55 -3.32
CA MET A 145 0.20 -0.26 -3.35
C MET A 145 0.69 -0.49 -4.78
N GLN A 146 -0.20 -0.84 -5.71
CA GLN A 146 0.13 -0.98 -7.14
C GLN A 146 0.63 0.34 -7.75
N ALA A 147 -0.04 1.46 -7.43
CA ALA A 147 0.39 2.78 -7.88
C ALA A 147 1.80 3.11 -7.37
N TYR A 148 2.08 2.82 -6.09
CA TYR A 148 3.41 3.02 -5.50
C TYR A 148 4.48 2.16 -6.17
N VAL A 149 4.18 0.89 -6.45
CA VAL A 149 5.09 -0.05 -7.13
C VAL A 149 5.45 0.51 -8.51
N LYS A 150 4.44 0.91 -9.30
CA LYS A 150 4.64 1.48 -10.64
C LYS A 150 5.47 2.78 -10.60
N GLU A 151 5.12 3.71 -9.72
CA GLU A 151 5.82 5.00 -9.59
C GLU A 151 7.26 4.82 -9.10
N SER A 152 7.48 3.97 -8.09
CA SER A 152 8.78 3.80 -7.46
C SER A 152 9.77 3.03 -8.34
N MET A 153 9.27 2.02 -9.06
CA MET A 153 10.05 1.21 -9.98
C MET A 153 10.36 1.98 -11.28
N GLY A 154 9.45 2.87 -11.71
CA GLY A 154 9.63 3.70 -12.90
C GLY A 154 9.72 2.84 -14.17
N LYS A 155 10.73 3.13 -15.01
CA LYS A 155 11.08 2.32 -16.19
C LYS A 155 12.41 1.61 -15.92
N PRO A 156 12.42 0.47 -15.20
CA PRO A 156 13.64 -0.32 -15.06
C PRO A 156 14.13 -0.69 -16.46
N LEU A 157 15.45 -0.70 -16.66
CA LEU A 157 16.05 -1.00 -17.97
C LEU A 157 15.58 -0.03 -19.08
N GLU A 158 15.42 1.26 -18.76
CA GLU A 158 14.84 2.29 -19.64
C GLU A 158 15.25 2.21 -21.13
N LYS A 159 16.54 2.01 -21.46
CA LYS A 159 16.97 1.90 -22.86
C LYS A 159 16.50 0.63 -23.54
N ILE A 160 16.45 -0.49 -22.81
CA ILE A 160 15.85 -1.75 -23.31
C ILE A 160 14.35 -1.54 -23.53
N HIS A 161 13.67 -0.97 -22.55
CA HIS A 161 12.24 -0.70 -22.63
C HIS A 161 11.90 0.20 -23.83
N SER A 162 12.59 1.34 -24.00
CA SER A 162 12.36 2.23 -25.15
C SER A 162 12.69 1.59 -26.50
N PHE A 163 13.67 0.67 -26.54
CA PHE A 163 13.99 -0.07 -27.76
C PHE A 163 12.85 -1.02 -28.13
N PHE A 164 12.27 -1.73 -27.16
CA PHE A 164 11.15 -2.62 -27.39
C PHE A 164 9.81 -1.91 -27.61
N GLU A 165 9.52 -0.80 -26.91
CA GLU A 165 8.37 0.07 -27.20
C GLU A 165 8.40 0.52 -28.68
N ALA A 166 9.57 0.92 -29.19
CA ALA A 166 9.72 1.32 -30.59
C ALA A 166 9.55 0.17 -31.60
N ILE A 167 9.88 -1.06 -31.21
CA ILE A 167 9.63 -2.27 -32.02
C ILE A 167 8.13 -2.58 -32.06
N GLU A 168 7.47 -2.54 -30.91
CA GLU A 168 6.02 -2.76 -30.81
C GLU A 168 5.26 -1.72 -31.63
N ASP A 169 5.62 -0.44 -31.51
CA ASP A 169 5.08 0.63 -32.35
C ASP A 169 5.27 0.31 -33.84
N ALA A 170 6.45 -0.17 -34.26
CA ALA A 170 6.66 -0.54 -35.66
C ALA A 170 5.76 -1.71 -36.09
N ILE A 171 5.58 -2.72 -35.25
CA ILE A 171 4.70 -3.86 -35.53
C ILE A 171 3.24 -3.38 -35.67
N ASP A 172 2.79 -2.51 -34.78
CA ASP A 172 1.45 -1.91 -34.81
C ASP A 172 1.20 -1.08 -36.08
N HIS A 173 2.25 -0.48 -36.64
CA HIS A 173 2.20 0.22 -37.93
C HIS A 173 2.36 -0.70 -39.16
N GLY A 174 2.29 -2.02 -38.96
CA GLY A 174 2.16 -3.01 -40.03
C GLY A 174 3.46 -3.69 -40.46
N PHE A 175 4.58 -3.47 -39.75
CA PHE A 175 5.79 -4.27 -39.95
C PHE A 175 5.60 -5.69 -39.41
N LYS A 176 6.05 -6.68 -40.17
CA LYS A 176 6.07 -8.06 -39.67
C LYS A 176 7.20 -8.22 -38.66
N PRO A 177 7.01 -8.98 -37.55
CA PRO A 177 8.07 -9.21 -36.57
C PRO A 177 9.38 -9.71 -37.19
N GLU A 178 9.31 -10.60 -38.18
CA GLU A 178 10.49 -11.17 -38.84
C GLU A 178 11.27 -10.14 -39.69
N GLU A 179 10.63 -9.02 -40.04
CA GLU A 179 11.23 -7.95 -40.84
C GLU A 179 11.96 -6.91 -39.98
N ILE A 180 11.67 -6.86 -38.67
CA ILE A 180 12.22 -5.88 -37.73
C ILE A 180 13.75 -5.89 -37.75
N ALA A 181 14.37 -7.08 -37.70
CA ALA A 181 15.83 -7.20 -37.65
C ALA A 181 16.56 -6.68 -38.90
N PHE A 182 15.86 -6.44 -40.02
CA PHE A 182 16.43 -5.85 -41.23
C PHE A 182 16.43 -4.31 -41.20
N GLN A 183 15.64 -3.69 -40.31
CA GLN A 183 15.69 -2.25 -40.13
C GLN A 183 16.98 -1.85 -39.40
N GLN A 184 17.68 -0.84 -39.90
CA GLN A 184 18.98 -0.42 -39.36
C GLN A 184 18.90 -0.07 -37.87
N GLN A 185 17.86 0.66 -37.46
CA GLN A 185 17.62 1.10 -36.08
C GLN A 185 17.24 -0.03 -35.12
N PHE A 186 16.75 -1.16 -35.65
CA PHE A 186 16.40 -2.36 -34.88
C PHE A 186 17.31 -3.54 -35.22
N SER A 187 18.49 -3.27 -35.78
CA SER A 187 19.40 -4.35 -36.18
C SER A 187 19.87 -5.19 -34.98
N ARG A 188 20.30 -6.42 -35.24
CA ARG A 188 20.92 -7.30 -34.21
C ARG A 188 22.09 -6.64 -33.48
N ALA A 189 22.82 -5.76 -34.15
CA ALA A 189 23.93 -5.01 -33.55
C ALA A 189 23.41 -3.97 -32.54
N GLU A 190 22.33 -3.26 -32.88
CA GLU A 190 21.73 -2.26 -31.98
C GLU A 190 21.07 -2.95 -30.78
N LEU A 191 20.36 -4.06 -30.98
CA LEU A 191 19.81 -4.86 -29.86
C LEU A 191 20.92 -5.27 -28.87
N LYS A 192 22.03 -5.86 -29.36
CA LYS A 192 23.17 -6.24 -28.50
C LYS A 192 23.75 -5.06 -27.74
N LYS A 193 23.88 -3.92 -28.42
CA LYS A 193 24.39 -2.68 -27.82
C LYS A 193 23.47 -2.22 -26.68
N VAL A 194 22.16 -2.18 -26.88
CA VAL A 194 21.19 -1.79 -25.85
C VAL A 194 21.21 -2.76 -24.67
N ILE A 195 21.25 -4.07 -24.93
CA ILE A 195 21.36 -5.11 -23.89
C ILE A 195 22.63 -4.91 -23.03
N SER A 196 23.77 -4.64 -23.67
CA SER A 196 25.07 -4.47 -22.97
C SER A 196 25.13 -3.27 -22.02
N MET A 197 24.15 -2.37 -22.08
CA MET A 197 24.06 -1.24 -21.15
C MET A 197 23.60 -1.66 -19.75
N TYR A 198 23.02 -2.87 -19.61
CA TYR A 198 22.47 -3.36 -18.35
C TYR A 198 23.08 -4.72 -17.95
N PRO A 199 24.39 -4.76 -17.66
CA PRO A 199 24.99 -5.96 -17.12
C PRO A 199 24.39 -6.28 -15.75
N GLY A 200 24.43 -7.55 -15.35
CA GLY A 200 23.81 -8.01 -14.09
C GLY A 200 24.24 -7.22 -12.85
N LYS A 201 25.49 -6.70 -12.83
CA LYS A 201 25.96 -5.81 -11.76
C LYS A 201 25.18 -4.49 -11.69
N GLU A 202 24.87 -3.87 -12.82
CA GLU A 202 24.12 -2.62 -12.86
C GLU A 202 22.65 -2.85 -12.50
N VAL A 203 22.06 -3.95 -13.00
CA VAL A 203 20.70 -4.37 -12.61
C VAL A 203 20.61 -4.61 -11.11
N LYS A 204 21.53 -5.39 -10.53
CA LYS A 204 21.58 -5.66 -9.09
C LYS A 204 21.69 -4.37 -8.27
N LYS A 205 22.57 -3.45 -8.70
CA LYS A 205 22.76 -2.15 -8.02
C LYS A 205 21.51 -1.28 -8.08
N GLY A 206 20.80 -1.26 -9.22
CA GLY A 206 19.52 -0.57 -9.35
C GLY A 206 18.45 -1.13 -8.41
N LEU A 207 18.35 -2.46 -8.32
CA LEU A 207 17.43 -3.14 -7.41
C LEU A 207 17.77 -2.88 -5.94
N GLU A 208 19.06 -2.87 -5.56
CA GLU A 208 19.50 -2.53 -4.21
C GLU A 208 19.09 -1.10 -3.80
N GLN A 209 19.25 -0.15 -4.72
CA GLN A 209 18.83 1.25 -4.49
C GLN A 209 17.30 1.36 -4.36
N LEU A 210 16.56 0.62 -5.19
CA LEU A 210 15.11 0.57 -5.12
C LEU A 210 14.64 -0.02 -3.78
N TYR A 211 15.24 -1.12 -3.32
CA TYR A 211 14.94 -1.73 -2.03
C TYR A 211 15.15 -0.73 -0.88
N LYS A 212 16.33 -0.10 -0.81
CA LYS A 212 16.64 0.94 0.20
C LYS A 212 15.69 2.13 0.14
N LYS A 213 15.17 2.47 -1.04
CA LYS A 213 14.16 3.53 -1.21
C LYS A 213 12.81 3.10 -0.62
N VAL A 214 12.39 1.86 -0.86
CA VAL A 214 11.18 1.27 -0.26
C VAL A 214 11.26 1.31 1.26
N GLU A 215 12.33 0.79 1.86
CA GLU A 215 12.53 0.80 3.32
C GLU A 215 12.49 2.21 3.91
N LYS A 216 13.02 3.20 3.19
CA LYS A 216 13.01 4.60 3.65
C LYS A 216 11.63 5.25 3.59
N HIS A 217 10.76 4.80 2.70
CA HIS A 217 9.43 5.38 2.51
C HIS A 217 8.39 4.83 3.49
N LEU A 218 8.38 3.52 3.71
CA LEU A 218 7.47 2.83 4.64
C LEU A 218 7.89 3.05 6.09
N ILE A 219 7.00 2.79 7.05
CA ILE A 219 7.38 2.81 8.48
C ILE A 219 8.49 1.81 8.79
N GLU A 220 9.22 2.10 9.86
CA GLU A 220 10.22 1.18 10.41
C GLU A 220 9.55 -0.16 10.75
N ASP A 221 10.21 -1.26 10.41
CA ASP A 221 9.72 -2.64 10.57
C ASP A 221 8.33 -2.89 9.95
N SER A 222 7.97 -2.15 8.90
CA SER A 222 6.68 -2.33 8.24
C SER A 222 6.57 -3.75 7.67
N PRO A 223 5.53 -4.52 8.02
CA PRO A 223 5.32 -5.86 7.48
C PRO A 223 5.00 -5.83 5.98
N LEU A 224 4.73 -4.66 5.41
CA LEU A 224 4.40 -4.46 4.02
C LEU A 224 5.62 -4.30 3.11
N VAL A 225 6.84 -4.12 3.65
CA VAL A 225 8.06 -4.03 2.82
C VAL A 225 8.20 -5.25 1.93
N GLN A 226 8.07 -6.46 2.50
CA GLN A 226 8.18 -7.71 1.76
C GLN A 226 7.04 -7.89 0.74
N VAL A 227 5.84 -7.39 1.06
CA VAL A 227 4.69 -7.45 0.14
C VAL A 227 4.93 -6.55 -1.07
N VAL A 228 5.35 -5.31 -0.84
CA VAL A 228 5.72 -4.36 -1.91
C VAL A 228 6.86 -4.91 -2.74
N TRP A 229 7.88 -5.48 -2.09
CA TRP A 229 9.04 -6.03 -2.76
C TRP A 229 8.69 -7.20 -3.68
N ARG A 230 7.77 -8.07 -3.23
CA ARG A 230 7.23 -9.14 -4.07
C ARG A 230 6.47 -8.62 -5.27
N HIS A 231 5.64 -7.57 -5.10
CA HIS A 231 4.97 -6.94 -6.25
C HIS A 231 5.97 -6.34 -7.25
N MET A 232 7.03 -5.68 -6.77
CA MET A 232 8.10 -5.19 -7.63
C MET A 232 8.82 -6.32 -8.39
N GLN A 233 9.05 -7.46 -7.72
CA GLN A 233 9.62 -8.64 -8.37
C GLN A 233 8.72 -9.13 -9.50
N ASP A 234 7.42 -9.27 -9.24
CA ASP A 234 6.46 -9.80 -10.21
C ASP A 234 6.34 -8.90 -11.44
N GLU A 235 6.33 -7.58 -11.25
CA GLU A 235 6.34 -6.61 -12.36
C GLU A 235 7.66 -6.66 -13.15
N PHE A 236 8.81 -6.70 -12.48
CA PHE A 236 10.11 -6.77 -13.15
C PHE A 236 10.27 -8.06 -13.97
N LEU A 237 9.84 -9.19 -13.43
CA LEU A 237 9.87 -10.47 -14.13
C LEU A 237 8.90 -10.51 -15.31
N ARG A 238 7.76 -9.79 -15.23
CA ARG A 238 6.83 -9.67 -16.36
C ARG A 238 7.48 -8.92 -17.53
N GLU A 239 8.14 -7.80 -17.27
CA GLU A 239 8.87 -7.04 -18.29
C GLU A 239 9.99 -7.86 -18.93
N LEU A 240 10.79 -8.58 -18.13
CA LEU A 240 11.85 -9.43 -18.69
C LEU A 240 11.31 -10.51 -19.62
N LYS A 241 10.21 -11.17 -19.24
CA LYS A 241 9.56 -12.19 -20.08
C LYS A 241 9.04 -11.58 -21.37
N HIS A 242 8.42 -10.40 -21.29
CA HIS A 242 7.95 -9.66 -22.46
C HIS A 242 9.08 -9.35 -23.44
N TYR A 243 10.23 -8.88 -22.94
CA TYR A 243 11.40 -8.64 -23.79
C TYR A 243 11.96 -9.94 -24.41
N ASP A 244 12.05 -11.03 -23.65
CA ASP A 244 12.47 -12.33 -24.18
C ASP A 244 11.52 -12.84 -25.29
N GLU A 245 10.20 -12.64 -25.13
CA GLU A 245 9.20 -12.96 -26.15
C GLU A 245 9.39 -12.12 -27.43
N LEU A 246 9.59 -10.81 -27.30
CA LEU A 246 9.87 -9.93 -28.44
C LEU A 246 11.18 -10.28 -29.14
N ILE A 247 12.23 -10.65 -28.38
CA ILE A 247 13.49 -11.13 -28.96
C ILE A 247 13.26 -12.40 -29.79
N GLY A 248 12.48 -13.35 -29.24
CA GLY A 248 12.15 -14.60 -29.91
C GLY A 248 11.40 -14.40 -31.23
N GLN A 249 10.47 -13.43 -31.27
CA GLN A 249 9.67 -13.11 -32.45
C GLN A 249 10.46 -12.30 -33.49
N CYS A 250 11.16 -11.26 -33.07
CA CYS A 250 11.78 -10.29 -33.98
C CYS A 250 13.20 -10.67 -34.42
N TYR A 251 13.89 -11.53 -33.66
CA TYR A 251 15.28 -11.91 -33.91
C TYR A 251 15.47 -13.44 -33.94
N PRO A 252 14.72 -14.18 -34.78
CA PRO A 252 14.81 -15.63 -34.83
C PRO A 252 16.23 -16.09 -35.20
N ASN A 253 16.65 -17.20 -34.61
CA ASN A 253 17.98 -17.82 -34.79
C ASN A 253 19.18 -16.93 -34.44
N SER A 254 18.98 -15.79 -33.79
CA SER A 254 20.06 -14.85 -33.45
C SER A 254 20.92 -15.30 -32.29
N ARG A 255 20.39 -16.18 -31.42
CA ARG A 255 20.97 -16.57 -30.11
C ARG A 255 21.27 -15.36 -29.22
N ILE A 256 20.58 -14.24 -29.43
CA ILE A 256 20.64 -13.06 -28.56
C ILE A 256 19.68 -13.30 -27.41
N THR A 257 20.13 -13.05 -26.19
CA THR A 257 19.33 -13.09 -24.96
C THR A 257 19.70 -11.90 -24.10
N LEU A 258 18.86 -11.54 -23.14
CA LEU A 258 19.22 -10.59 -22.11
C LEU A 258 20.43 -11.10 -21.30
N GLU A 259 21.25 -10.19 -20.77
CA GLU A 259 22.41 -10.56 -19.95
C GLU A 259 22.02 -11.11 -18.58
N VAL A 260 20.86 -10.72 -18.07
CA VAL A 260 20.33 -11.14 -16.78
C VAL A 260 19.22 -12.14 -17.01
N SER A 261 19.33 -13.32 -16.38
CA SER A 261 18.28 -14.33 -16.44
C SER A 261 17.19 -14.09 -15.39
N ILE A 262 16.03 -14.74 -15.57
CA ILE A 262 14.97 -14.79 -14.55
C ILE A 262 15.53 -15.30 -13.21
N GLN A 263 16.43 -16.28 -13.23
CA GLN A 263 17.00 -16.86 -12.01
C GLN A 263 17.94 -15.88 -11.29
N ASP A 264 18.69 -15.06 -12.03
CA ASP A 264 19.53 -14.02 -11.45
C ASP A 264 18.67 -12.97 -10.74
N VAL A 265 17.58 -12.52 -11.38
CA VAL A 265 16.65 -11.56 -10.77
C VAL A 265 16.01 -12.13 -9.52
N LEU A 266 15.49 -13.35 -9.56
CA LEU A 266 14.93 -14.03 -8.38
C LEU A 266 15.95 -14.10 -7.24
N SER A 267 17.22 -14.39 -7.56
CA SER A 267 18.31 -14.41 -6.60
C SER A 267 18.57 -13.02 -6.00
N TYR A 268 18.61 -11.96 -6.83
CA TYR A 268 18.82 -10.60 -6.35
C TYR A 268 17.69 -10.14 -5.42
N PHE A 269 16.44 -10.31 -5.82
CA PHE A 269 15.28 -9.96 -4.98
C PHE A 269 15.27 -10.73 -3.66
N SER A 270 15.63 -12.03 -3.69
CA SER A 270 15.70 -12.85 -2.48
C SER A 270 16.83 -12.43 -1.53
N GLN A 271 17.99 -12.02 -2.05
CA GLN A 271 19.12 -11.57 -1.23
C GLN A 271 18.75 -10.35 -0.39
N PHE A 272 18.16 -9.33 -1.01
CA PHE A 272 17.77 -8.12 -0.29
C PHE A 272 16.66 -8.36 0.75
N ALA A 273 15.79 -9.32 0.49
CA ALA A 273 14.74 -9.72 1.43
C ALA A 273 15.26 -10.52 2.65
N GLN A 274 16.44 -11.14 2.56
CA GLN A 274 17.04 -11.96 3.63
C GLN A 274 18.07 -11.20 4.48
N GLU A 275 18.59 -10.08 3.98
CA GLU A 275 19.56 -9.23 4.68
C GLU A 275 18.93 -8.43 5.84
N HIS A 276 17.61 -8.53 6.03
CA HIS A 276 16.79 -7.83 7.04
C HIS A 276 15.68 -8.74 7.59
#